data_AF-A0A7Y1UQ44-F1
#
_entry.id   AF-A0A7Y1UQ44-F1
#
_cell.length_a   1.000
_cell.length_b   1.000
_cell.length_c   1.000
_cell.angle_alpha   90.00
_cell.angle_beta   90.00
_cell.angle_gamma   90.00
#
_symmetry.space_group_name_H-M   'P 1'
#
loop_
_entity.id
_entity.type
_entity.pdbx_description
1 polymer ?
#
loop_
_entity_poly.entity_id
_entity_poly.type
_entity_poly.pdbx_seq_one_letter_code
_entity_poly.pdbx_strand_id
1 'polypeptide(L)' 'MPRPVHFELPVAAIASVEGAGATIVYPKRPIPGVGFSAYFTDTEGNRMGLLETDESAVIE' A
#
# COMPACT_ATOMS: atom_id res chain seq x y z
N MET A 1 17.43 -3.74 -13.92
CA MET A 1 16.70 -3.92 -12.65
C MET A 1 15.84 -2.69 -12.43
N PRO A 2 14.51 -2.81 -12.33
CA PRO A 2 13.69 -1.68 -11.90
C PRO A 2 14.15 -1.27 -10.50
N ARG A 3 14.39 0.02 -10.28
CA ARG A 3 14.76 0.55 -8.96
C ARG A 3 13.47 0.66 -8.14
N PRO A 4 13.46 0.24 -6.86
CA PRO A 4 12.29 0.44 -6.02
C PRO A 4 12.04 1.95 -5.89
N VAL A 5 10.93 2.42 -6.45
CA VAL A 5 10.49 3.80 -6.32
C VAL A 5 9.64 3.85 -5.06
N HIS A 6 10.17 4.45 -3.99
CA HIS A 6 9.44 4.60 -2.73
C HIS A 6 8.57 5.86 -2.81
N PHE A 7 7.27 5.67 -2.94
CA PHE A 7 6.28 6.71 -2.73
C PHE A 7 5.39 6.28 -1.58
N GLU A 8 5.21 7.17 -0.62
CA GLU A 8 4.20 7.02 0.43
C GLU A 8 2.89 7.59 -0.11
N LEU A 9 1.93 6.70 -0.38
CA LEU A 9 0.60 7.06 -0.84
C LEU A 9 -0.44 6.63 0.22
N PRO A 10 -1.61 7.30 0.27
CA PRO A 10 -2.67 6.93 1.20
C PRO A 10 -3.22 5.54 0.88
N VAL A 11 -3.53 4.74 1.90
CA VAL A 11 -4.02 3.36 1.73
C VAL A 11 -5.39 3.32 1.06
N ALA A 12 -6.18 4.38 1.16
CA ALA A 12 -7.41 4.57 0.36
C ALA A 12 -7.20 4.41 -1.16
N ALA A 13 -5.98 4.63 -1.68
CA ALA A 13 -5.67 4.49 -3.11
C ALA A 13 -5.59 3.03 -3.59
N ILE A 14 -5.65 2.04 -2.69
CA ILE A 14 -5.45 0.62 -3.05
C ILE A 14 -6.47 0.09 -4.07
N ALA A 15 -7.73 0.52 -3.98
CA ALA A 15 -8.77 0.15 -4.94
C ALA A 15 -8.53 0.77 -6.32
N SER A 16 -8.02 2.01 -6.34
CA SER A 16 -7.70 2.72 -7.59
C SER A 16 -6.53 2.07 -8.33
N VAL A 17 -5.49 1.65 -7.60
CA VAL A 17 -4.32 1.01 -8.22
C VAL A 17 -4.65 -0.40 -8.74
N GLU A 18 -5.51 -1.15 -8.05
CA GLU A 18 -6.02 -2.44 -8.53
C GLU A 18 -6.79 -2.26 -9.85
N GLY A 19 -7.67 -1.26 -9.93
CA GLY A 19 -8.37 -0.90 -11.17
C GLY A 19 -7.46 -0.42 -12.30
N ALA A 20 -6.29 0.13 -11.98
CA ALA A 20 -5.28 0.56 -12.95
C ALA A 20 -4.39 -0.60 -13.46
N GLY A 21 -4.61 -1.83 -13.00
CA GLY A 21 -3.83 -3.01 -13.40
C GLY A 21 -2.60 -3.28 -12.53
N ALA A 22 -2.46 -2.61 -11.38
CA ALA A 22 -1.47 -2.98 -10.39
C ALA A 22 -1.85 -4.28 -9.68
N THR A 23 -0.85 -5.06 -9.28
CA THR A 23 -1.02 -6.28 -8.49
C THR A 23 -0.86 -5.96 -7.01
N ILE A 24 -1.89 -6.19 -6.20
CA ILE A 24 -1.79 -6.09 -4.75
C ILE A 24 -0.93 -7.25 -4.23
N VAL A 25 0.26 -6.94 -3.71
CA VAL A 25 1.19 -7.93 -3.13
C VAL A 25 1.08 -8.02 -1.61
N TYR A 26 0.49 -7.00 -0.98
CA TYR A 26 0.17 -6.98 0.44
C TYR A 26 -1.07 -6.09 0.64
N PRO A 27 -2.23 -6.64 1.03
CA PRO A 27 -3.47 -5.88 1.16
C PRO A 27 -3.40 -4.89 2.34
N LYS A 28 -4.38 -3.97 2.42
CA LYS A 28 -4.56 -3.06 3.58
C LYS A 28 -4.59 -3.89 4.86
N ARG A 29 -3.60 -3.67 5.74
CA ARG A 29 -3.51 -4.31 7.06
C ARG A 29 -3.22 -3.28 8.15
N PRO A 30 -3.87 -3.41 9.32
CA PRO A 30 -3.59 -2.55 10.46
C PRO A 30 -2.20 -2.84 11.04
N ILE A 31 -1.53 -1.78 11.44
CA ILE A 31 -0.31 -1.74 12.24
C ILE A 31 -0.69 -1.01 13.54
N PRO A 32 -0.85 -1.74 14.66
CA PRO A 32 -1.21 -1.15 15.94
C PRO A 32 -0.27 0.00 16.34
N GLY A 33 -0.85 1.14 16.69
CA GLY A 33 -0.11 2.33 17.10
C GLY A 33 0.56 3.11 15.97
N VAL A 34 0.33 2.73 14.69
CA VAL A 34 0.84 3.44 13.52
C VAL A 34 -0.30 3.80 12.57
N GLY A 35 -1.12 2.83 12.17
CA GLY A 35 -2.12 3.03 11.12
C GLY A 35 -2.34 1.82 10.25
N PHE A 36 -2.63 2.03 8.97
CA PHE A 36 -2.76 0.97 7.98
C PHE A 36 -1.59 0.97 7.00
N SER A 37 -1.19 -0.21 6.57
CA SER A 37 -0.17 -0.41 5.53
C SER A 37 -0.68 -1.30 4.41
N ALA A 38 -0.21 -1.05 3.20
CA ALA A 38 -0.42 -1.94 2.05
C ALA A 38 0.76 -1.87 1.08
N TYR A 39 0.90 -2.84 0.19
CA TYR A 39 1.87 -2.80 -0.91
C TYR A 39 1.27 -3.34 -2.20
N PHE A 40 1.65 -2.72 -3.31
CA PHE A 40 1.31 -3.18 -4.64
C PHE A 40 2.52 -3.10 -5.57
N THR A 41 2.41 -3.79 -6.69
CA THR A 41 3.34 -3.71 -7.81
C THR A 41 2.60 -3.15 -9.01
N ASP A 42 3.10 -2.06 -9.59
CA ASP A 42 2.50 -1.48 -10.80
C ASP A 42 2.75 -2.35 -12.05
N THR A 43 2.22 -1.92 -13.20
CA THR A 43 2.38 -2.61 -14.48
C THR A 43 3.82 -2.61 -15.02
N GLU A 44 4.71 -1.80 -14.44
CA GLU A 44 6.12 -1.69 -14.82
C GLU A 44 7.03 -2.53 -13.91
N GLY A 45 6.47 -3.18 -12.88
CA GLY A 45 7.19 -3.99 -11.91
C GLY A 45 7.76 -3.19 -10.74
N ASN A 46 7.36 -1.94 -10.55
CA ASN A 46 7.78 -1.13 -9.41
C ASN A 46 6.94 -1.50 -8.19
N ARG A 47 7.61 -1.75 -7.05
CA ARG A 47 6.95 -2.03 -5.79
C ARG A 47 6.76 -0.75 -4.98
N MET A 48 5.52 -0.44 -4.64
CA MET A 48 5.12 0.77 -3.94
C MET A 48 4.43 0.42 -2.61
N GLY A 49 4.65 1.27 -1.60
CA GLY A 49 4.07 1.13 -0.27
C GLY A 49 2.98 2.17 -0.05
N LEU A 50 1.91 1.75 0.61
CA LEU A 50 0.85 2.63 1.09
C LEU A 50 0.94 2.67 2.62
N LEU A 51 0.94 3.86 3.19
CA LEU A 51 0.87 4.07 4.64
C LEU A 51 -0.16 5.14 4.93
N GLU A 52 -1.07 4.83 5.84
CA GLU A 52 -2.11 5.73 6.31
C GLU A 52 -2.01 5.75 7.82
N THR A 53 -1.60 6.87 8.39
CA THR A 53 -1.46 7.02 9.84
C THR A 53 -2.84 7.06 10.49
N ASP A 54 -3.10 6.10 11.37
CA ASP A 54 -4.35 5.97 12.11
C ASP A 54 -4.05 5.29 13.46
N GLU A 55 -3.99 6.09 14.52
CA GLU A 55 -3.68 5.59 15.87
C GLU A 55 -4.75 4.64 16.43
N SER A 56 -5.95 4.61 15.81
CA SER A 56 -7.05 3.71 16.17
C SER A 56 -6.97 2.36 15.45
N ALA A 57 -6.03 2.18 14.52
CA ALA A 57 -5.86 0.93 13.81
C ALA A 57 -5.49 -0.21 14.78
N VAL A 58 -6.33 -1.22 14.83
CA VAL A 58 -6.14 -2.44 15.65
C VAL A 58 -6.10 -3.67 14.75
N ILE A 59 -5.32 -4.67 15.14
CA ILE A 59 -5.42 -6.00 14.54
C ILE A 59 -6.69 -6.62 15.13
N GLU A 60 -7.70 -6.84 14.29
CA GLU A 60 -8.91 -7.57 14.67
C GLU A 60 -8.63 -9.06 14.90
#